data_AF-D7M6Q1-F1
#
_entry.id   AF-D7M6Q1-F1
#
_cell.length_a   1.000
_cell.length_b   1.000
_cell.length_c   1.000
_cell.angle_alpha   90.00
_cell.angle_beta   90.00
_cell.angle_gamma   90.00
#
_symmetry.space_group_name_H-M   'P 1'
#
loop_
_entity.id
_entity.type
_entity.pdbx_description
1 polymer ?
#
loop_
_entity_poly.entity_id
_entity_poly.type
_entity_poly.pdbx_seq_one_letter_code
_entity_poly.pdbx_strand_id
1 'polypeptide(L)'
;MKTKQIKVMFFFLSVIMALLCHHQSEAQARKPSPDDCFSSIKKVQGCVDAVKAATKGDFKGLGKDCCHAINGLVDDCFPIIFPGKPYIVAPVKDACVVN
;
A
#
# COMPACT_ATOMS: atom_id res chain seq x y z
N MET A 1 -37.21 -16.75 -0.23
CA MET A 1 -36.93 -15.69 -1.23
C MET A 1 -37.12 -16.29 -2.63
N LYS A 2 -37.89 -15.66 -3.54
CA LYS A 2 -38.22 -16.24 -4.86
C LYS A 2 -37.00 -16.18 -5.78
N THR A 3 -36.75 -17.22 -6.59
CA THR A 3 -35.61 -17.30 -7.55
C THR A 3 -35.53 -16.11 -8.50
N LYS A 4 -36.69 -15.54 -8.84
CA LYS A 4 -36.78 -14.30 -9.65
C LYS A 4 -36.21 -13.08 -8.90
N GLN A 5 -36.50 -12.95 -7.60
CA GLN A 5 -35.99 -11.86 -6.77
C GLN A 5 -34.47 -11.99 -6.55
N ILE A 6 -33.95 -13.22 -6.45
CA ILE A 6 -32.51 -13.49 -6.32
C ILE A 6 -31.76 -13.03 -7.57
N LYS A 7 -32.25 -13.38 -8.77
CA LYS A 7 -31.62 -12.95 -10.04
C LYS A 7 -31.58 -11.44 -10.21
N VAL A 8 -32.67 -10.77 -9.85
CA VAL A 8 -32.76 -9.30 -9.91
C VAL A 8 -31.77 -8.65 -8.95
N MET A 9 -31.67 -9.16 -7.71
CA MET A 9 -30.70 -8.69 -6.73
C MET A 9 -29.26 -8.85 -7.23
N PHE A 10 -28.89 -10.00 -7.80
CA PHE A 10 -27.55 -10.21 -8.37
C PHE A 10 -27.25 -9.30 -9.55
N PHE A 11 -28.24 -9.04 -10.41
CA PHE A 11 -28.09 -8.10 -11.52
C PHE A 11 -27.79 -6.69 -11.01
N PHE A 12 -28.57 -6.19 -10.05
CA PHE A 12 -28.30 -4.88 -9.44
C PHE A 12 -26.93 -4.82 -8.76
N LEU A 13 -26.52 -5.87 -8.02
CA LEU A 13 -25.19 -5.93 -7.42
C LEU A 13 -24.07 -5.86 -8.46
N SER A 14 -24.20 -6.59 -9.57
CA SER A 14 -23.20 -6.57 -10.66
C SER A 14 -23.08 -5.19 -11.33
N VAL A 15 -24.21 -4.50 -11.57
CA VAL A 15 -24.23 -3.15 -12.15
C VAL A 15 -23.61 -2.13 -11.18
N ILE A 16 -23.93 -2.21 -9.89
CA ILE A 16 -23.33 -1.35 -8.87
C ILE A 16 -21.81 -1.55 -8.83
N MET A 17 -21.33 -2.80 -8.83
CA MET A 17 -19.89 -3.08 -8.84
C MET A 17 -19.21 -2.56 -10.11
N ALA A 18 -19.84 -2.71 -11.28
CA ALA A 18 -19.30 -2.19 -12.54
C ALA A 18 -19.22 -0.66 -12.53
N LEU A 19 -20.24 0.03 -12.01
CA LEU A 19 -20.25 1.49 -11.87
C LEU A 19 -19.18 1.99 -10.90
N LEU A 20 -19.00 1.29 -9.77
CA LEU A 20 -17.92 1.60 -8.81
C LEU A 20 -16.53 1.42 -9.45
N CYS A 21 -16.33 0.35 -10.23
CA CYS A 21 -15.08 0.14 -10.98
C CYS A 21 -14.84 1.21 -12.05
N HIS A 22 -15.89 1.67 -12.74
CA HIS A 22 -15.78 2.76 -13.74
C HIS A 22 -15.41 4.09 -13.08
N HIS A 23 -16.03 4.44 -11.95
CA HIS A 23 -15.72 5.67 -11.21
C HIS A 23 -14.28 5.67 -10.65
N GLN A 24 -13.77 4.50 -10.26
CA GLN A 24 -12.36 4.34 -9.84
C GLN A 24 -11.37 4.60 -10.99
N SER A 25 -11.80 4.41 -12.25
CA SER A 25 -10.95 4.64 -13.42
C SER A 25 -10.70 6.13 -13.70
N GLU A 26 -11.61 7.02 -13.31
CA GLU A 26 -11.45 8.47 -13.48
C GLU A 26 -10.68 9.12 -12.31
N ALA A 27 -10.69 8.49 -11.13
CA ALA A 27 -9.91 8.89 -9.96
C ALA A 27 -8.55 8.15 -9.83
N GLN A 28 -8.11 7.41 -10.85
CA GLN A 28 -6.75 6.85 -10.88
C GLN A 28 -5.74 8.00 -11.05
N ALA A 29 -5.44 8.67 -9.93
CA ALA A 29 -4.14 9.24 -9.71
C ALA A 29 -3.12 8.21 -10.16
N ARG A 30 -2.22 8.62 -11.07
CA ARG A 30 -1.18 7.79 -11.68
C ARG A 30 -0.64 6.79 -10.64
N LYS A 31 -0.98 5.50 -10.77
CA LYS A 31 -0.45 4.49 -9.85
C LYS A 31 1.09 4.59 -9.89
N PRO A 32 1.75 4.80 -8.75
CA PRO A 32 3.20 4.97 -8.74
C PRO A 32 3.85 3.68 -9.20
N SER A 33 4.89 3.80 -10.04
CA SER A 33 5.66 2.63 -10.45
C SER A 33 6.53 2.13 -9.28
N PRO A 34 7.00 0.88 -9.30
CA PRO A 34 7.94 0.40 -8.28
C PRO A 34 9.17 1.28 -8.14
N ASP A 35 9.73 1.77 -9.24
CA ASP A 35 10.88 2.66 -9.16
C ASP A 35 10.55 4.00 -8.51
N ASP A 36 9.35 4.56 -8.74
CA ASP A 36 8.91 5.78 -8.07
C ASP A 36 8.85 5.60 -6.55
N CYS A 37 8.27 4.48 -6.10
CA CYS A 37 8.14 4.17 -4.67
C CYS A 37 9.47 3.89 -3.98
N PHE A 38 10.40 3.22 -4.66
CA PHE A 38 11.72 2.95 -4.09
C PHE A 38 12.71 4.10 -4.26
N SER A 39 12.42 5.10 -5.10
CA SER A 39 13.36 6.19 -5.42
C SER A 39 13.86 6.93 -4.18
N SER A 40 12.98 7.27 -3.24
CA SER A 40 13.34 7.96 -1.99
C SER A 40 14.10 7.06 -1.02
N ILE A 41 13.71 5.79 -0.91
CA ILE A 41 14.38 4.80 -0.04
C ILE A 41 15.79 4.50 -0.55
N LYS A 42 15.96 4.32 -1.86
CA LYS A 42 17.26 4.01 -2.50
C LYS A 42 18.30 5.12 -2.30
N LYS A 43 17.88 6.37 -2.09
CA LYS A 43 18.78 7.52 -1.83
C LYS A 43 19.41 7.45 -0.44
N VAL A 44 18.81 6.72 0.50
CA VAL A 44 19.31 6.57 1.87
C VAL A 44 20.10 5.26 1.97
N GLN A 45 21.40 5.37 2.20
CA GLN A 45 22.29 4.22 2.30
C GLN A 45 21.79 3.23 3.36
N GLY A 46 21.65 1.95 2.99
CA GLY A 46 21.17 0.88 3.89
C GLY A 46 19.66 0.87 4.18
N CYS A 47 18.90 1.86 3.72
CA CYS A 47 17.46 1.93 4.00
C CYS A 47 16.67 0.82 3.29
N VAL A 48 17.08 0.41 2.08
CA VAL A 48 16.47 -0.73 1.38
C VAL A 48 16.61 -2.03 2.19
N ASP A 49 17.80 -2.27 2.75
CA ASP A 49 18.06 -3.45 3.56
C ASP A 49 17.30 -3.39 4.89
N ALA A 50 17.19 -2.20 5.50
CA ALA A 50 16.39 -1.98 6.70
C ALA A 50 14.90 -2.23 6.45
N VAL A 51 14.34 -1.75 5.35
CA VAL A 51 12.95 -2.02 4.94
C VAL A 51 12.75 -3.52 4.72
N LYS A 52 13.71 -4.20 4.08
CA LYS A 52 13.69 -5.65 3.89
C LYS A 52 13.75 -6.41 5.22
N ALA A 53 14.56 -5.95 6.18
CA ALA A 53 14.65 -6.52 7.52
C ALA A 53 13.34 -6.29 8.31
N ALA A 54 12.73 -5.12 8.17
CA ALA A 54 11.44 -4.80 8.77
C ALA A 54 10.33 -5.73 8.27
N THR A 55 10.40 -6.22 7.02
CA THR A 55 9.47 -7.25 6.52
C THR A 55 9.53 -8.59 7.27
N LYS A 56 10.61 -8.80 8.02
CA LYS A 56 10.86 -9.96 8.88
C LYS A 56 10.70 -9.64 10.37
N GLY A 57 10.28 -8.41 10.70
CA GLY A 57 10.10 -7.94 12.08
C GLY A 57 11.33 -7.33 12.74
N ASP A 58 12.42 -7.10 11.99
CA ASP A 58 13.59 -6.37 12.51
C ASP A 58 13.57 -4.90 12.08
N PHE A 59 13.24 -4.03 13.02
CA PHE A 59 13.12 -2.59 12.81
C PHE A 59 14.37 -1.80 13.20
N LYS A 60 15.43 -2.46 13.71
CA LYS A 60 16.62 -1.77 14.24
C LYS A 60 17.38 -0.96 13.19
N GLY A 61 17.27 -1.36 11.92
CA GLY A 61 17.92 -0.68 10.79
C GLY A 61 17.19 0.59 10.32
N LEU A 62 15.98 0.88 10.81
CA LEU A 62 15.18 2.03 10.36
C LEU A 62 15.67 3.32 11.03
N GLY A 63 16.82 3.85 10.61
CA GLY A 63 17.34 5.12 11.11
C GLY A 63 16.48 6.33 10.69
N LYS A 64 16.73 7.49 11.32
CA LYS A 64 15.98 8.74 11.12
C LYS A 64 15.77 9.13 9.65
N ASP A 65 16.84 9.11 8.85
CA ASP A 65 16.75 9.47 7.42
C ASP A 65 15.93 8.46 6.61
N CYS A 66 16.02 7.18 6.96
CA CYS A 66 15.22 6.12 6.34
C CYS A 66 13.74 6.27 6.70
N CYS A 67 13.45 6.60 7.96
CA CYS A 67 12.11 6.87 8.42
C CYS A 67 11.50 8.14 7.81
N HIS A 68 12.30 9.18 7.60
CA HIS A 68 11.87 10.35 6.84
C HIS A 68 11.48 9.98 5.41
N ALA A 69 12.28 9.14 4.73
CA ALA A 69 11.97 8.65 3.40
C ALA A 69 10.69 7.79 3.37
N ILE A 70 10.48 6.91 4.36
CA ILE A 70 9.28 6.06 4.46
C ILE A 70 8.02 6.89 4.73
N ASN A 71 8.09 7.85 5.65
CA ASN A 71 6.94 8.70 6.00
C ASN A 71 6.55 9.65 4.86
N GLY A 72 7.49 9.96 3.96
CA GLY A 72 7.24 10.74 2.73
C GLY A 72 6.61 9.93 1.58
N LEU A 73 6.40 8.64 1.74
CA LEU A 73 5.76 7.82 0.70
C LEU A 73 4.26 8.08 0.62
N VAL A 74 3.74 8.10 -0.61
CA VAL A 74 2.30 8.04 -0.85
C VAL A 74 1.75 6.67 -0.45
N ASP A 75 0.50 6.62 0.01
CA ASP A 75 -0.06 5.38 0.56
C ASP A 75 -0.08 4.21 -0.44
N ASP A 76 -0.23 4.52 -1.73
CA ASP A 76 -0.18 3.55 -2.84
C ASP A 76 1.18 2.85 -3.01
N CYS A 77 2.24 3.38 -2.38
CA CYS A 77 3.56 2.75 -2.41
C CYS A 77 3.73 1.64 -1.37
N PHE A 78 2.95 1.64 -0.28
CA PHE A 78 3.08 0.62 0.76
C PHE A 78 2.81 -0.80 0.26
N PRO A 79 1.78 -1.07 -0.57
CA PRO A 79 1.56 -2.39 -1.15
C PRO A 79 2.70 -2.85 -2.08
N ILE A 80 3.43 -1.91 -2.68
CA ILE A 80 4.54 -2.19 -3.59
C ILE A 80 5.83 -2.51 -2.81
N ILE A 81 6.08 -1.77 -1.73
CA ILE A 81 7.25 -1.96 -0.86
C ILE A 81 7.09 -3.19 0.04
N PHE A 82 5.86 -3.47 0.49
CA PHE A 82 5.52 -4.60 1.36
C PHE A 82 4.58 -5.59 0.66
N PRO A 83 5.02 -6.25 -0.43
CA PRO A 83 4.17 -7.13 -1.22
C PRO A 83 3.67 -8.31 -0.36
N GLY A 84 2.34 -8.49 -0.32
CA GLY A 84 1.69 -9.55 0.44
C GLY A 84 1.77 -9.41 1.97
N LYS A 85 2.26 -8.27 2.48
CA LYS A 85 2.41 -8.02 3.93
C LYS A 85 1.88 -6.62 4.34
N PRO A 86 0.60 -6.30 4.06
CA PRO A 86 0.04 -4.98 4.41
C PRO A 86 0.03 -4.70 5.91
N TYR A 87 0.00 -5.75 6.74
CA TYR A 87 0.03 -5.65 8.20
C TYR A 87 1.37 -5.12 8.77
N ILE A 88 2.45 -5.09 7.97
CA ILE A 88 3.76 -4.56 8.39
C ILE A 88 3.83 -3.03 8.34
N VAL A 89 2.92 -2.39 7.59
CA VAL A 89 2.93 -0.93 7.40
C VAL A 89 2.80 -0.18 8.72
N ALA A 90 1.85 -0.59 9.58
CA ALA A 90 1.65 0.06 10.88
C ALA A 90 2.88 -0.10 11.82
N PRO A 91 3.41 -1.31 12.06
CA PRO A 91 4.65 -1.49 12.82
C PRO A 91 5.86 -0.71 12.28
N VAL A 92 6.01 -0.60 10.96
CA VAL A 92 7.08 0.20 10.35
C VAL A 92 6.88 1.68 10.65
N LYS A 93 5.65 2.20 10.52
CA LYS A 93 5.34 3.59 10.85
C LYS A 93 5.58 3.86 12.34
N ASP A 94 5.15 2.96 13.22
CA ASP A 94 5.37 3.09 14.67
C ASP A 94 6.87 3.09 15.03
N ALA A 95 7.65 2.19 14.44
CA ALA A 95 9.11 2.20 14.61
C ALA A 95 9.75 3.52 14.15
N CYS A 96 9.19 4.13 13.11
CA CYS A 96 9.61 5.42 12.59
C CYS A 96 9.10 6.65 13.35
N VAL A 97 8.22 6.48 14.34
CA VAL A 97 7.88 7.55 15.30
C VAL A 97 8.93 7.62 16.42
N VAL A 98 9.54 6.48 16.74
CA VAL A 98 10.52 6.35 17.84
C VAL A 98 11.94 6.76 17.41
N ASN A 99 12.26 6.67 16.11
CA ASN A 99 13.58 6.94 15.53
C ASN A 99 13.65 8.27 14.75
#